data_AF-R8BX53-F1
#
_entry.id   AF-R8BX53-F1
#
_cell.length_a   1.000
_cell.length_b   1.000
_cell.length_c   1.000
_cell.angle_alpha   90.00
_cell.angle_beta   90.00
_cell.angle_gamma   90.00
#
_symmetry.space_group_name_H-M   'P 1'
#
loop_
_entity.id
_entity.type
_entity.pdbx_description
1 polymer ?
#
loop_
_entity_poly.entity_id
_entity_poly.type
_entity_poly.pdbx_seq_one_letter_code
_entity_poly.pdbx_strand_id
1 'polypeptide(L)'
;MERQANTQGYGACCNEMDIWEANSAATAFTPHPCNITQVYKCSGSTCGNTNRYAGVCDKDGCDYNPYRLGALSYYQPNATVDTNRTFTVVTQFLTTTGNSTGDLREIRRLYVQDGKIIENALVQVQGIDKGNSITDEFCAQEKKTFDGVNAFATQGGMKGMGDALKRGMVLVSSVWDDAGSSMKWLDSTYPEGSDPTKEPGTGRGPCPATGGSADDLLANAPWTQVKFSNIKTGEIGSTFKGKK
;
A
#
# COMPACT_ATOMS: atom_id res chain seq x y z
N MET A 1 -11.59 -26.64 9.14
CA MET A 1 -10.13 -26.43 9.15
C MET A 1 -9.94 -24.97 9.50
N GLU A 2 -9.35 -24.63 10.65
CA GLU A 2 -9.07 -23.23 11.02
C GLU A 2 -8.10 -22.65 9.97
N ARG A 3 -8.59 -21.73 9.13
CA ARG A 3 -7.82 -21.10 8.03
C ARG A 3 -7.21 -19.76 8.43
N GLN A 4 -7.10 -19.47 9.72
CA GLN A 4 -6.66 -18.17 10.21
C GLN A 4 -5.39 -18.29 11.05
N ALA A 5 -4.53 -17.28 10.96
CA ALA A 5 -3.38 -17.15 11.83
C ALA A 5 -3.84 -17.02 13.29
N ASN A 6 -3.07 -17.58 14.22
CA ASN A 6 -3.33 -17.41 15.65
C ASN A 6 -3.03 -15.97 16.07
N THR A 7 -4.08 -15.18 16.28
CA THR A 7 -4.00 -13.78 16.71
C THR A 7 -4.02 -13.60 18.23
N GLN A 8 -4.23 -14.66 19.00
CA GLN A 8 -4.40 -14.60 20.46
C GLN A 8 -3.10 -14.84 21.25
N GLY A 9 -2.02 -15.24 20.58
CA GLY A 9 -0.73 -15.50 21.19
C GLY A 9 0.28 -14.35 21.08
N TYR A 10 1.52 -14.70 20.77
CA TYR A 10 2.56 -13.74 20.46
C TYR A 10 2.50 -13.34 18.98
N GLY A 11 2.78 -12.07 18.69
CA GLY A 11 3.01 -11.59 17.33
C GLY A 11 4.49 -11.36 17.04
N ALA A 12 4.81 -11.17 15.76
CA ALA A 12 6.13 -10.76 15.29
C ALA A 12 5.98 -9.43 14.55
N CYS A 13 6.54 -8.37 15.12
CA CYS A 13 6.50 -7.02 14.56
C CYS A 13 7.80 -6.69 13.83
N CYS A 14 7.70 -6.06 12.67
CA CYS A 14 8.82 -5.49 11.93
C CYS A 14 8.32 -4.33 11.06
N ASN A 15 9.24 -3.46 10.64
CA ASN A 15 8.91 -2.43 9.65
C ASN A 15 8.59 -3.12 8.32
N GLU A 16 7.64 -2.57 7.58
CA GLU A 16 7.12 -3.16 6.35
C GLU A 16 6.99 -2.09 5.27
N MET A 17 7.38 -2.44 4.05
CA MET A 17 7.23 -1.58 2.88
C MET A 17 6.48 -2.37 1.83
N ASP A 18 5.19 -2.09 1.74
CA ASP A 18 4.31 -2.69 0.75
C ASP A 18 4.55 -2.01 -0.58
N ILE A 19 5.51 -2.56 -1.33
CA ILE A 19 5.83 -2.07 -2.67
C ILE A 19 4.59 -2.23 -3.57
N TRP A 20 3.82 -3.29 -3.39
CA TRP A 20 2.69 -3.61 -4.25
C TRP A 20 1.69 -4.57 -3.59
N GLU A 21 0.55 -4.02 -3.19
CA GLU A 21 -0.66 -4.80 -2.89
C GLU A 21 -1.70 -4.48 -3.97
N ALA A 22 -2.18 -5.50 -4.68
CA ALA A 22 -3.07 -5.27 -5.81
C ALA A 22 -3.85 -6.51 -6.21
N ASN A 23 -4.95 -6.25 -6.89
CA ASN A 23 -5.58 -7.19 -7.81
C ASN A 23 -5.80 -6.47 -9.17
N SER A 24 -6.67 -7.00 -10.03
CA SER A 24 -6.95 -6.36 -11.32
C SER A 24 -7.74 -5.05 -11.19
N ALA A 25 -8.43 -4.81 -10.06
CA ALA A 25 -9.36 -3.70 -9.89
C ALA A 25 -8.79 -2.53 -9.09
N ALA A 26 -7.83 -2.78 -8.19
CA ALA A 26 -7.21 -1.74 -7.38
C ALA A 26 -5.76 -2.09 -7.01
N THR A 27 -5.01 -1.08 -6.56
CA THR A 27 -3.66 -1.22 -6.03
C THR A 27 -3.37 -0.17 -4.97
N ALA A 28 -2.51 -0.52 -4.01
CA ALA A 28 -1.89 0.38 -3.06
C ALA A 28 -0.37 0.12 -2.97
N PHE A 29 0.37 1.15 -2.56
CA PHE A 29 1.70 1.00 -2.01
C PHE A 29 1.82 1.82 -0.73
N THR A 30 2.43 1.22 0.29
CA THR A 30 2.23 1.67 1.66
C THR A 30 3.49 1.41 2.51
N PRO A 31 4.15 2.45 3.04
CA PRO A 31 5.17 2.29 4.08
C PRO A 31 4.52 2.17 5.46
N HIS A 32 4.97 1.17 6.23
CA HIS A 32 4.55 0.88 7.60
C HIS A 32 5.76 0.90 8.54
N PRO A 33 6.08 2.07 9.12
CA PRO A 33 7.17 2.17 10.07
C PRO A 33 6.77 1.59 11.43
N CYS A 34 7.78 1.16 12.18
CA CYS A 34 7.63 0.72 13.56
C CYS A 34 8.72 1.35 14.42
N ASN A 35 8.38 1.66 15.67
CA ASN A 35 9.35 2.15 16.67
C ASN A 35 10.19 0.99 17.28
N ILE A 36 10.75 0.16 16.40
CA ILE A 36 11.64 -0.97 16.67
C ILE A 36 12.64 -1.10 15.52
N THR A 37 13.83 -1.64 15.80
CA THR A 37 14.92 -1.73 14.80
C THR A 37 15.13 -3.14 14.27
N GLN A 38 14.51 -4.15 14.86
CA GLN A 38 14.63 -5.57 14.50
C GLN A 38 13.29 -6.28 14.71
N VAL A 39 13.18 -7.54 14.29
CA VAL A 39 12.01 -8.36 14.58
C VAL A 39 11.74 -8.37 16.09
N TYR A 40 10.53 -8.00 16.47
CA TYR A 40 10.12 -7.83 17.86
C TYR A 40 8.96 -8.77 18.18
N LYS A 41 9.18 -9.64 19.17
CA LYS A 41 8.11 -10.49 19.70
C LYS A 41 7.20 -9.64 20.59
N CYS A 42 5.94 -9.48 20.19
CA CYS A 42 4.94 -8.70 20.94
C CYS A 42 3.92 -9.62 21.62
N SER A 43 3.19 -9.07 22.60
CA SER A 43 1.97 -9.69 23.16
C SER A 43 0.95 -8.62 23.57
N GLY A 44 -0.34 -8.95 23.47
CA GLY A 44 -1.42 -8.07 23.95
C GLY A 44 -1.43 -6.70 23.25
N SER A 45 -1.43 -5.62 24.03
CA SER A 45 -1.47 -4.24 23.52
C SER A 45 -0.26 -3.88 22.66
N THR A 46 0.92 -4.44 22.95
CA THR A 46 2.14 -4.16 22.16
C THR A 46 2.07 -4.71 20.73
N CYS A 47 1.18 -5.69 20.47
CA CYS A 47 0.83 -6.15 19.12
C CYS A 47 -0.25 -5.32 18.46
N GLY A 48 -0.86 -4.36 19.18
CA GLY A 48 -2.04 -3.63 18.73
C GLY A 48 -3.28 -4.52 18.56
N ASN A 49 -3.44 -5.57 19.39
CA ASN A 49 -4.56 -6.50 19.28
C ASN A 49 -5.88 -5.91 19.80
N THR A 50 -5.83 -5.11 20.87
CA THR A 50 -7.01 -4.46 21.47
C THR A 50 -7.25 -3.06 20.89
N ASN A 51 -6.16 -2.33 20.63
CA ASN A 51 -6.17 -1.04 19.97
C ASN A 51 -5.07 -1.06 18.92
N ARG A 52 -5.45 -0.98 17.63
CA ARG A 52 -4.52 -1.05 16.50
C ARG A 52 -3.42 0.03 16.55
N TYR A 53 -3.68 1.16 17.22
CA TYR A 53 -2.76 2.29 17.34
C TYR A 53 -1.91 2.27 18.63
N ALA A 54 -2.09 1.28 19.50
CA ALA A 54 -1.30 1.13 20.73
C ALA A 54 -0.08 0.19 20.57
N GLY A 55 0.07 -0.41 19.38
CA GLY A 55 1.18 -1.30 19.06
C GLY A 55 2.50 -0.56 18.77
N VAL A 56 3.57 -1.33 18.58
CA VAL A 56 4.90 -0.80 18.22
C VAL A 56 5.05 -0.48 16.72
N CYS A 57 4.03 -0.78 15.93
CA CYS A 57 4.01 -0.63 14.47
C CYS A 57 2.77 0.11 14.02
N ASP A 58 2.90 0.84 12.92
CA ASP A 58 1.77 1.41 12.20
C ASP A 58 1.03 0.32 11.40
N LYS A 59 -0.20 0.01 11.81
CA LYS A 59 -1.06 -0.98 11.14
C LYS A 59 -1.80 -0.45 9.92
N ASP A 60 -1.84 0.86 9.72
CA ASP A 60 -2.59 1.50 8.64
C ASP A 60 -1.65 1.90 7.51
N GLY A 61 -0.46 2.39 7.88
CA GLY A 61 0.50 2.92 6.94
C GLY A 61 0.08 4.26 6.36
N CYS A 62 0.89 4.76 5.43
CA CYS A 62 0.57 5.92 4.60
C CYS A 62 0.32 5.47 3.16
N ASP A 63 -0.89 5.05 2.84
CA ASP A 63 -1.19 4.37 1.58
C ASP A 63 -1.40 5.32 0.41
N TYR A 64 -0.96 4.88 -0.76
CA TYR A 64 -1.27 5.54 -2.02
C TYR A 64 -2.02 4.59 -2.96
N ASN A 65 -3.35 4.65 -2.88
CA ASN A 65 -4.26 4.00 -3.81
C ASN A 65 -4.86 5.06 -4.77
N PRO A 66 -4.60 4.99 -6.09
CA PRO A 66 -5.12 5.96 -7.06
C PRO A 66 -6.64 6.14 -7.02
N TYR A 67 -7.39 5.05 -6.85
CA TYR A 67 -8.85 5.10 -6.76
C TYR A 67 -9.29 5.82 -5.48
N ARG A 68 -8.68 5.47 -4.35
CA ARG A 68 -8.93 6.13 -3.04
C ARG A 68 -8.62 7.62 -3.05
N LEU A 69 -7.65 8.01 -3.87
CA LEU A 69 -7.24 9.41 -4.10
C LEU A 69 -7.98 10.07 -5.26
N GLY A 70 -9.08 9.47 -5.73
CA GLY A 70 -10.05 10.05 -6.66
C GLY A 70 -9.78 9.80 -8.15
N ALA A 71 -8.67 9.15 -8.52
CA ALA A 71 -8.37 8.76 -9.89
C ALA A 71 -9.05 7.43 -10.28
N LEU A 72 -10.39 7.43 -10.27
CA LEU A 72 -11.25 6.22 -10.32
C LEU A 72 -11.07 5.32 -11.56
N SER A 73 -10.47 5.83 -12.63
CA SER A 73 -10.24 5.09 -13.90
C SER A 73 -8.76 5.04 -14.30
N TYR A 74 -7.86 5.14 -13.32
CA TYR A 74 -6.42 5.11 -13.58
C TYR A 74 -5.86 3.69 -13.69
N TYR A 75 -6.20 2.80 -12.76
CA TYR A 75 -5.71 1.42 -12.68
C TYR A 75 -6.91 0.47 -12.62
N GLN A 76 -7.17 -0.26 -13.70
CA GLN A 76 -8.20 -1.31 -13.83
C GLN A 76 -8.14 -1.89 -15.27
N PRO A 77 -8.96 -2.90 -15.64
CA PRO A 77 -9.02 -3.37 -17.02
C PRO A 77 -9.37 -2.25 -18.00
N ASN A 78 -8.59 -2.11 -19.08
CA ASN A 78 -8.76 -1.09 -20.12
C ASN A 78 -8.56 0.37 -19.65
N ALA A 79 -7.83 0.60 -18.55
CA ALA A 79 -7.54 1.93 -18.01
C ALA A 79 -6.19 2.51 -18.48
N THR A 80 -5.75 3.60 -17.83
CA THR A 80 -4.43 4.21 -18.08
C THR A 80 -3.31 3.20 -17.80
N VAL A 81 -3.36 2.53 -16.66
CA VAL A 81 -2.63 1.29 -16.38
C VAL A 81 -3.62 0.15 -16.58
N ASP A 82 -3.53 -0.52 -17.73
CA ASP A 82 -4.46 -1.56 -18.14
C ASP A 82 -4.09 -2.90 -17.50
N THR A 83 -4.89 -3.36 -16.56
CA THR A 83 -4.60 -4.60 -15.80
C THR A 83 -4.91 -5.89 -16.56
N ASN A 84 -5.49 -5.82 -17.77
CA ASN A 84 -5.63 -7.00 -18.64
C ASN A 84 -4.31 -7.48 -19.23
N ARG A 85 -3.24 -6.68 -19.12
CA ARG A 85 -1.97 -6.92 -19.79
C ARG A 85 -0.82 -6.69 -18.82
N THR A 86 0.30 -7.36 -19.05
CA THR A 86 1.50 -7.16 -18.23
C THR A 86 1.99 -5.72 -18.31
N PHE A 87 2.37 -5.17 -17.16
CA PHE A 87 3.03 -3.87 -17.03
C PHE A 87 4.19 -4.00 -16.04
N THR A 88 5.09 -3.02 -16.07
CA THR A 88 6.18 -2.88 -15.09
C THR A 88 5.75 -1.88 -14.02
N VAL A 89 5.97 -2.22 -12.75
CA VAL A 89 5.85 -1.30 -11.62
C VAL A 89 7.24 -0.83 -11.23
N VAL A 90 7.44 0.47 -11.09
CA VAL A 90 8.70 1.06 -10.62
C VAL A 90 8.41 1.88 -9.38
N THR A 91 9.14 1.58 -8.31
CA THR A 91 9.08 2.30 -7.04
C THR A 91 10.45 2.91 -6.76
N GLN A 92 10.49 4.21 -6.46
CA GLN A 92 11.72 4.96 -6.24
C GLN A 92 11.73 5.50 -4.81
N PHE A 93 12.87 5.33 -4.12
CA PHE A 93 13.07 5.77 -2.74
C PHE A 93 14.05 6.94 -2.74
N LEU A 94 13.52 8.17 -2.70
CA LEU A 94 14.31 9.39 -2.80
C LEU A 94 14.72 9.87 -1.41
N THR A 95 15.97 10.27 -1.29
CA THR A 95 16.55 10.78 -0.04
C THR A 95 16.74 12.30 -0.09
N THR A 96 16.92 12.92 1.08
CA THR A 96 17.18 14.35 1.24
C THR A 96 18.43 14.83 0.51
N THR A 97 19.45 13.99 0.39
CA THR A 97 20.74 14.29 -0.25
C THR A 97 20.82 13.84 -1.71
N GLY A 98 19.82 13.12 -2.22
CA GLY A 98 19.84 12.52 -3.56
C GLY A 98 20.79 11.30 -3.68
N ASN A 99 21.31 10.77 -2.58
CA ASN A 99 22.15 9.57 -2.53
C ASN A 99 21.80 8.69 -1.31
N SER A 100 22.47 7.55 -1.13
CA SER A 100 22.13 6.58 -0.08
C SER A 100 22.40 7.04 1.37
N THR A 101 23.06 8.18 1.60
CA THR A 101 23.40 8.64 2.95
C THR A 101 22.31 9.49 3.60
N GLY A 102 21.42 10.10 2.81
CA GLY A 102 20.33 10.94 3.30
C GLY A 102 19.19 10.16 3.94
N ASP A 103 18.29 10.87 4.61
CA ASP A 103 17.03 10.29 5.10
C ASP A 103 16.05 10.13 3.94
N LEU A 104 15.24 9.07 3.98
CA LEU A 104 14.14 8.88 3.02
C LEU A 104 13.17 10.05 3.17
N ARG A 105 12.81 10.69 2.06
CA ARG A 105 11.88 11.84 2.04
C ARG A 105 10.67 11.65 1.14
N GLU A 106 10.79 10.79 0.13
CA GLU A 106 9.74 10.65 -0.88
C GLU A 106 9.77 9.24 -1.51
N ILE A 107 8.60 8.62 -1.62
CA ILE A 107 8.42 7.38 -2.39
C ILE A 107 7.63 7.72 -3.66
N ARG A 108 8.26 7.56 -4.83
CA ARG A 108 7.61 7.76 -6.12
C ARG A 108 7.22 6.45 -6.77
N ARG A 109 6.17 6.52 -7.58
CA ARG A 109 5.67 5.43 -8.40
C ARG A 109 5.65 5.86 -9.86
N LEU A 110 5.96 4.94 -10.75
CA LEU A 110 5.59 5.01 -12.16
C LEU A 110 5.35 3.60 -12.69
N TYR A 111 4.74 3.52 -13.86
CA TYR A 111 4.51 2.28 -14.58
C TYR A 111 5.13 2.34 -15.97
N VAL A 112 5.44 1.17 -16.52
CA VAL A 112 5.77 1.03 -17.94
C VAL A 112 4.89 -0.02 -18.57
N GLN A 113 4.11 0.37 -19.57
CA GLN A 113 3.23 -0.52 -20.32
C GLN A 113 3.34 -0.19 -21.82
N ASP A 114 3.47 -1.23 -22.65
CA ASP A 114 3.69 -1.09 -24.10
C ASP A 114 4.84 -0.14 -24.49
N GLY A 115 5.89 -0.13 -23.65
CA GLY A 115 7.05 0.75 -23.84
C GLY A 115 6.78 2.24 -23.60
N LYS A 116 5.65 2.61 -23.00
CA LYS A 116 5.33 3.97 -22.56
C LYS A 116 5.50 4.10 -21.06
N ILE A 117 6.10 5.21 -20.64
CA ILE A 117 6.17 5.59 -19.22
C ILE A 117 4.83 6.21 -18.84
N ILE A 118 4.27 5.74 -17.73
CA ILE A 118 3.01 6.23 -17.16
C ILE A 118 3.35 6.72 -15.75
N GLU A 119 3.33 8.04 -15.56
CA GLU A 119 3.52 8.65 -14.24
C GLU A 119 2.38 8.25 -13.30
N ASN A 120 2.66 8.16 -11.99
CA ASN A 120 1.62 7.86 -11.00
C ASN A 120 0.47 8.89 -11.05
N ALA A 121 -0.74 8.43 -10.73
CA ALA A 121 -1.93 9.27 -10.72
C ALA A 121 -1.75 10.46 -9.77
N LEU A 122 -2.19 11.65 -10.19
CA LEU A 122 -2.27 12.81 -9.29
C LEU A 122 -3.45 12.65 -8.33
N VAL A 123 -3.29 13.14 -7.10
CA VAL A 123 -4.38 13.25 -6.14
C VAL A 123 -5.48 14.16 -6.67
N GLN A 124 -6.74 13.72 -6.55
CA GLN A 124 -7.94 14.46 -6.96
C GLN A 124 -8.86 14.81 -5.79
N VAL A 125 -8.53 14.37 -4.58
CA VAL A 125 -9.29 14.65 -3.35
C VAL A 125 -8.97 16.06 -2.83
N GLN A 126 -10.02 16.83 -2.50
CA GLN A 126 -9.87 18.14 -1.88
C GLN A 126 -9.30 18.02 -0.46
N GLY A 127 -8.32 18.86 -0.12
CA GLY A 127 -7.66 18.86 1.20
C GLY A 127 -6.29 18.18 1.22
N ILE A 128 -5.92 17.53 0.12
CA ILE A 128 -4.61 16.94 -0.12
C ILE A 128 -4.00 17.63 -1.36
N ASP A 129 -2.70 17.92 -1.31
CA ASP A 129 -1.99 18.54 -2.41
C ASP A 129 -2.02 17.64 -3.67
N LYS A 130 -2.01 18.26 -4.85
CA LYS A 130 -2.07 17.57 -6.15
C LYS A 130 -0.75 16.90 -6.55
N GLY A 131 -0.08 16.25 -5.60
CA GLY A 131 1.12 15.43 -5.83
C GLY A 131 0.78 14.04 -6.38
N ASN A 132 1.82 13.24 -6.63
CA ASN A 132 1.69 11.84 -7.05
C ASN A 132 2.67 10.88 -6.35
N SER A 133 3.12 11.24 -5.15
CA SER A 133 4.12 10.53 -4.37
C SER A 133 3.79 10.58 -2.88
N ILE A 134 4.40 9.69 -2.12
CA ILE A 134 4.28 9.65 -0.66
C ILE A 134 5.39 10.49 -0.05
N THR A 135 5.03 11.49 0.76
CA THR A 135 5.90 12.27 1.66
C THR A 135 5.23 12.38 3.03
N ASP A 136 5.96 12.79 4.07
CA ASP A 136 5.36 13.00 5.40
C ASP A 136 4.21 14.04 5.34
N GLU A 137 4.32 15.08 4.49
CA GLU A 137 3.27 16.08 4.28
C GLU A 137 2.02 15.47 3.63
N PHE A 138 2.20 14.66 2.58
CA PHE A 138 1.09 13.92 1.97
C PHE A 138 0.39 13.04 3.01
N CYS A 139 1.14 12.28 3.81
CA CYS A 139 0.59 11.42 4.85
C CYS A 139 -0.22 12.21 5.88
N ALA A 140 0.28 13.37 6.32
CA ALA A 140 -0.42 14.22 7.26
C ALA A 140 -1.73 14.79 6.67
N GLN A 141 -1.71 15.20 5.41
CA GLN A 141 -2.91 15.70 4.70
C GLN A 141 -3.93 14.60 4.44
N GLU A 142 -3.48 13.42 4.01
CA GLU A 142 -4.28 12.22 3.75
C GLU A 142 -5.03 11.79 5.01
N LYS A 143 -4.31 11.56 6.12
CA LYS A 143 -4.92 11.18 7.40
C LYS A 143 -5.88 12.25 7.92
N LYS A 144 -5.53 13.54 7.82
CA LYS A 144 -6.44 14.62 8.24
C LYS A 144 -7.71 14.67 7.38
N THR A 145 -7.59 14.52 6.07
CA THR A 145 -8.70 14.63 5.11
C THR A 145 -9.66 13.45 5.23
N PHE A 146 -9.13 12.26 5.54
CA PHE A 146 -9.91 11.03 5.69
C PHE A 146 -10.30 10.71 7.15
N ASP A 147 -10.16 11.69 8.06
CA ASP A 147 -10.44 11.55 9.49
C ASP A 147 -9.75 10.33 10.15
N GLY A 148 -8.53 10.05 9.69
CA GLY A 148 -7.71 8.92 10.12
C GLY A 148 -6.68 9.31 11.19
N VAL A 149 -6.26 8.32 11.96
CA VAL A 149 -5.16 8.47 12.93
C VAL A 149 -3.82 8.44 12.17
N ASN A 150 -2.99 9.47 12.36
CA ASN A 150 -1.65 9.51 11.77
C ASN A 150 -0.62 8.71 12.60
N ALA A 151 -0.81 7.39 12.66
CA ALA A 151 0.14 6.48 13.31
C ALA A 151 1.48 6.43 12.56
N PHE A 152 1.47 6.63 11.25
CA PHE A 152 2.68 6.73 10.42
C PHE A 152 3.69 7.72 11.01
N ALA A 153 3.25 8.94 11.31
CA ALA A 153 4.12 9.97 11.88
C ALA A 153 4.64 9.59 13.28
N THR A 154 3.79 9.00 14.14
CA THR A 154 4.18 8.67 15.52
C THR A 154 5.07 7.43 15.59
N GLN A 155 5.07 6.57 14.58
CA GLN A 155 5.91 5.37 14.50
C GLN A 155 7.21 5.58 13.72
N GLY A 156 7.50 6.83 13.31
CA GLY A 156 8.79 7.23 12.74
C GLY A 156 8.72 7.81 11.32
N GLY A 157 7.55 7.77 10.68
CA GLY A 157 7.30 8.35 9.37
C GLY A 157 8.28 7.88 8.29
N MET A 158 8.53 8.75 7.32
CA MET A 158 9.46 8.46 6.22
C MET A 158 10.88 8.17 6.73
N LYS A 159 11.33 8.89 7.76
CA LYS A 159 12.66 8.64 8.34
C LYS A 159 12.77 7.23 8.91
N GLY A 160 11.80 6.79 9.70
CA GLY A 160 11.79 5.46 10.31
C GLY A 160 11.78 4.35 9.26
N MET A 161 10.96 4.52 8.22
CA MET A 161 10.94 3.61 7.07
C MET A 161 12.30 3.60 6.34
N GLY A 162 12.89 4.78 6.12
CA GLY A 162 14.23 4.91 5.53
C GLY A 162 15.32 4.22 6.35
N ASP A 163 15.27 4.33 7.67
CA ASP A 163 16.20 3.65 8.57
C ASP A 163 16.05 2.13 8.48
N ALA A 164 14.84 1.60 8.28
CA ALA A 164 14.62 0.18 8.05
C ALA A 164 15.15 -0.29 6.69
N LEU A 165 14.93 0.47 5.61
CA LEU A 165 15.50 0.19 4.30
C LEU A 165 17.04 0.14 4.34
N LYS A 166 17.68 1.07 5.07
CA LYS A 166 19.14 1.11 5.26
C LYS A 166 19.70 -0.12 5.98
N ARG A 167 18.93 -0.72 6.91
CA ARG A 167 19.34 -1.95 7.63
C ARG A 167 19.30 -3.19 6.75
N GLY A 168 18.54 -3.14 5.65
CA GLY A 168 18.27 -4.29 4.79
C GLY A 168 16.92 -4.91 5.11
N MET A 169 16.18 -5.24 4.05
CA MET A 169 14.86 -5.86 4.11
C MET A 169 14.81 -7.10 3.22
N VAL A 170 13.92 -8.02 3.54
CA VAL A 170 13.68 -9.24 2.75
C VAL A 170 12.57 -8.96 1.75
N LEU A 171 12.77 -9.35 0.50
CA LEU A 171 11.72 -9.32 -0.52
C LEU A 171 10.72 -10.46 -0.28
N VAL A 172 9.44 -10.13 -0.20
CA VAL A 172 8.34 -11.08 -0.09
C VAL A 172 7.48 -11.03 -1.36
N SER A 173 6.98 -12.19 -1.78
CA SER A 173 5.95 -12.29 -2.82
C SER A 173 4.89 -13.27 -2.35
N SER A 174 3.64 -12.84 -2.35
CA SER A 174 2.52 -13.60 -1.81
C SER A 174 1.28 -13.44 -2.69
N VAL A 175 0.32 -14.34 -2.49
CA VAL A 175 -1.05 -14.25 -2.98
C VAL A 175 -1.94 -14.75 -1.85
N TRP A 176 -2.96 -13.98 -1.48
CA TRP A 176 -3.77 -14.24 -0.30
C TRP A 176 -5.18 -13.69 -0.47
N ASP A 177 -6.15 -14.32 0.20
CA ASP A 177 -7.46 -13.77 0.48
C ASP A 177 -7.48 -13.19 1.89
N ASP A 178 -8.44 -12.30 2.16
CA ASP A 178 -8.56 -11.64 3.46
C ASP A 178 -9.82 -12.13 4.17
N ALA A 179 -9.64 -13.07 5.09
CA ALA A 179 -10.71 -13.60 5.91
C ALA A 179 -11.30 -12.59 6.93
N GLY A 180 -10.63 -11.45 7.15
CA GLY A 180 -11.06 -10.43 8.11
C GLY A 180 -11.96 -9.37 7.50
N SER A 181 -11.55 -8.80 6.37
CA SER A 181 -12.25 -7.70 5.70
C SER A 181 -12.56 -7.93 4.21
N SER A 182 -12.38 -9.16 3.71
CA SER A 182 -12.70 -9.52 2.32
C SER A 182 -11.99 -8.65 1.28
N MET A 183 -10.80 -8.13 1.62
CA MET A 183 -9.98 -7.25 0.78
C MET A 183 -10.64 -5.89 0.48
N LYS A 184 -11.75 -5.56 1.14
CA LYS A 184 -12.52 -4.33 0.91
C LYS A 184 -11.72 -3.06 1.17
N TRP A 185 -10.74 -3.13 2.07
CA TRP A 185 -9.81 -2.02 2.37
C TRP A 185 -8.88 -1.70 1.19
N LEU A 186 -8.78 -2.57 0.19
CA LEU A 186 -8.01 -2.37 -1.03
C LEU A 186 -8.91 -2.01 -2.22
N ASP A 187 -9.99 -2.76 -2.45
CA ASP A 187 -10.69 -2.78 -3.74
C ASP A 187 -12.19 -2.41 -3.72
N SER A 188 -12.74 -2.05 -2.55
CA SER A 188 -14.16 -1.74 -2.39
C SER A 188 -14.38 -0.48 -1.54
N THR A 189 -15.59 -0.30 -1.02
CA THR A 189 -15.89 0.70 0.00
C THR A 189 -15.58 0.13 1.38
N TYR A 190 -14.75 0.83 2.15
CA TYR A 190 -14.37 0.46 3.51
C TYR A 190 -14.21 1.70 4.41
N PRO A 191 -14.85 1.73 5.60
CA PRO A 191 -15.59 0.64 6.23
C PRO A 191 -16.96 0.36 5.58
N GLU A 192 -17.54 -0.78 5.91
CA GLU A 192 -18.85 -1.18 5.38
C GLU A 192 -19.96 -0.22 5.84
N GLY A 193 -20.83 0.17 4.91
CA GLY A 193 -21.91 1.13 5.16
C GLY A 193 -21.57 2.59 4.90
N SER A 194 -20.30 2.92 4.63
CA SER A 194 -19.90 4.27 4.23
C SER A 194 -20.39 4.64 2.82
N ASP A 195 -20.56 5.94 2.59
CA ASP A 195 -20.87 6.54 1.30
C ASP A 195 -19.63 7.27 0.75
N PRO A 196 -18.92 6.71 -0.25
CA PRO A 196 -17.71 7.32 -0.79
C PRO A 196 -17.94 8.66 -1.49
N THR A 197 -19.19 9.03 -1.76
CA THR A 197 -19.52 10.36 -2.30
C THR A 197 -19.59 11.44 -1.23
N LYS A 198 -19.70 11.06 0.05
CA LYS A 198 -19.81 11.96 1.20
C LYS A 198 -18.66 11.83 2.20
N GLU A 199 -18.02 10.66 2.23
CA GLU A 199 -16.96 10.29 3.16
C GLU A 199 -15.67 10.00 2.37
N PRO A 200 -14.83 11.03 2.11
CA PRO A 200 -13.60 10.87 1.34
C PRO A 200 -12.70 9.77 1.90
N GLY A 201 -12.07 9.00 1.00
CA GLY A 201 -11.15 7.92 1.36
C GLY A 201 -11.81 6.59 1.73
N THR A 202 -13.14 6.52 1.78
CA THR A 202 -13.85 5.26 2.02
C THR A 202 -13.98 4.40 0.77
N GLY A 203 -14.06 4.98 -0.42
CA GLY A 203 -14.08 4.24 -1.70
C GLY A 203 -12.66 3.96 -2.19
N ARG A 204 -12.31 2.69 -2.41
CA ARG A 204 -10.91 2.25 -2.65
C ARG A 204 -10.73 1.41 -3.90
N GLY A 205 -11.84 0.93 -4.47
CA GLY A 205 -11.89 0.32 -5.79
C GLY A 205 -13.32 0.12 -6.23
N PRO A 206 -13.52 -0.41 -7.44
CA PRO A 206 -14.83 -0.58 -8.05
C PRO A 206 -15.56 -1.86 -7.60
N CYS A 207 -14.97 -2.72 -6.76
CA CYS A 207 -15.58 -3.98 -6.38
C CYS A 207 -16.79 -3.75 -5.44
N PRO A 208 -17.87 -4.54 -5.59
CA PRO A 208 -19.07 -4.38 -4.78
C PRO A 208 -18.80 -4.76 -3.31
N ALA A 209 -19.46 -4.08 -2.38
CA ALA A 209 -19.33 -4.32 -0.93
C ALA A 209 -19.76 -5.75 -0.49
N THR A 210 -20.49 -6.47 -1.34
CA THR A 210 -20.92 -7.85 -1.11
C THR A 210 -19.92 -8.90 -1.61
N GLY A 211 -18.81 -8.50 -2.26
CA GLY A 211 -17.80 -9.40 -2.81
C GLY A 211 -16.62 -9.67 -1.88
N GLY A 212 -15.69 -10.53 -2.33
CA GLY A 212 -14.39 -10.74 -1.71
C GLY A 212 -14.36 -11.76 -0.55
N SER A 213 -15.46 -12.48 -0.30
CA SER A 213 -15.46 -13.60 0.65
C SER A 213 -14.44 -14.67 0.23
N ALA A 214 -13.59 -15.09 1.18
CA ALA A 214 -12.60 -16.15 0.94
C ALA A 214 -13.26 -17.46 0.46
N ASP A 215 -14.42 -17.83 1.03
CA ASP A 215 -15.13 -19.03 0.63
C ASP A 215 -15.67 -18.93 -0.81
N ASP A 216 -16.17 -17.76 -1.21
CA ASP A 216 -16.64 -17.54 -2.58
C ASP A 216 -15.48 -17.56 -3.58
N LEU A 217 -14.33 -16.98 -3.23
CA LEU A 217 -13.14 -17.01 -4.08
C LEU A 217 -12.60 -18.42 -4.27
N LEU A 218 -12.54 -19.22 -3.20
CA LEU A 218 -12.07 -20.60 -3.25
C LEU A 218 -13.03 -21.51 -4.02
N ALA A 219 -14.34 -21.25 -3.94
CA ALA A 219 -15.34 -22.00 -4.69
C ALA A 219 -15.36 -21.62 -6.18
N ASN A 220 -15.25 -20.33 -6.50
CA ASN A 220 -15.59 -19.81 -7.84
C ASN A 220 -14.40 -19.28 -8.63
N ALA A 221 -13.25 -19.05 -8.00
CA ALA A 221 -12.03 -18.58 -8.67
C ALA A 221 -10.74 -19.29 -8.16
N PRO A 222 -10.73 -20.63 -7.95
CA PRO A 222 -9.57 -21.35 -7.41
C PRO A 222 -8.34 -21.32 -8.33
N TRP A 223 -8.49 -20.92 -9.58
CA TRP A 223 -7.41 -20.77 -10.57
C TRP A 223 -6.72 -19.40 -10.52
N THR A 224 -7.07 -18.55 -9.56
CA THR A 224 -6.46 -17.22 -9.40
C THR A 224 -4.94 -17.36 -9.22
N GLN A 225 -4.19 -16.61 -10.02
CA GLN A 225 -2.73 -16.64 -10.01
C GLN A 225 -2.15 -15.25 -10.24
N VAL A 226 -0.93 -15.06 -9.75
CA VAL A 226 -0.11 -13.88 -10.00
C VAL A 226 1.25 -14.32 -10.50
N LYS A 227 1.83 -13.54 -11.42
CA LYS A 227 3.18 -13.78 -11.95
C LYS A 227 4.05 -12.55 -11.73
N PHE A 228 4.97 -12.65 -10.79
CA PHE A 228 6.06 -11.68 -10.63
C PHE A 228 7.25 -12.10 -11.52
N SER A 229 7.83 -11.15 -12.24
CA SER A 229 8.97 -11.41 -13.13
C SER A 229 9.78 -10.14 -13.40
N ASN A 230 10.99 -10.30 -13.96
CA ASN A 230 11.84 -9.19 -14.39
C ASN A 230 12.17 -8.19 -13.26
N ILE A 231 12.42 -8.70 -12.06
CA ILE A 231 12.79 -7.91 -10.89
C ILE A 231 14.16 -7.26 -11.16
N LYS A 232 14.25 -5.94 -10.91
CA LYS A 232 15.47 -5.14 -11.08
C LYS A 232 15.61 -4.19 -9.91
N THR A 233 16.85 -3.95 -9.50
CA THR A 233 17.23 -2.98 -8.46
C THR A 233 18.41 -2.18 -8.95
N GLY A 234 18.47 -0.88 -8.66
CA GLY A 234 19.58 -0.02 -9.07
C GLY A 234 19.29 1.45 -8.75
N GLU A 235 20.16 2.32 -9.24
CA GLU A 235 20.02 3.77 -9.08
C GLU A 235 18.73 4.29 -9.73
N ILE A 236 18.25 5.44 -9.25
CA ILE A 236 17.05 6.09 -9.79
C ILE A 236 17.20 6.29 -11.31
N GLY A 237 16.24 5.74 -12.07
CA GLY A 237 16.23 5.81 -13.53
C GLY A 237 16.93 4.65 -14.26
N SER A 238 17.62 3.74 -13.55
CA SER A 238 18.37 2.64 -14.18
C SER A 238 17.53 1.43 -14.60
N THR A 239 16.36 1.24 -13.98
CA THR A 239 15.60 -0.02 -14.07
C THR A 239 14.49 -0.03 -15.13
N PHE A 240 14.25 1.09 -15.80
CA PHE A 240 13.20 1.22 -16.80
C PHE A 240 13.63 2.05 -18.00
N LYS A 241 12.95 1.83 -19.13
CA LYS A 241 13.05 2.63 -20.36
C LYS A 241 11.65 2.73 -20.96
N GLY A 242 11.34 3.85 -21.59
CA GLY A 242 10.11 4.01 -22.33
C GLY A 242 9.99 5.40 -22.95
N LYS A 243 9.03 5.54 -23.86
CA LYS A 243 8.65 6.84 -24.41
C LYS A 243 7.83 7.59 -23.36
N LYS A 244 8.13 8.87 -23.17
CA LYS A 244 7.24 9.78 -22.45
C LYS A 244 6.00 10.09 -23.28
#